data_AF-A0A6D2HED8-F1
#
_entry.id   AF-A0A6D2HED8-F1
#
_cell.length_a   1.000
_cell.length_b   1.000
_cell.length_c   1.000
_cell.angle_alpha   90.00
_cell.angle_beta   90.00
_cell.angle_gamma   90.00
#
_symmetry.space_group_name_H-M   'P 1'
#
loop_
_entity.id
_entity.type
_entity.pdbx_description
1 polymer ?
#
loop_
_entity_poly.entity_id
_entity_poly.type
_entity_poly.pdbx_seq_one_letter_code
_entity_poly.pdbx_strand_id
1 'polypeptide(L)'
;MGDQPLTKADLEGISEALTTNLTALRNQMAALTTQLTAFTNQVVNAGQRDRGREPIRVQQGRNNRAAEPVRVQHGGNNRGVNVEISSSDDEDLEDEEEADQENRQNNHDYRVKADIPLFYGTMGVEEFLDWQIDVDRFFDVMGVPESKQVKMVAIRLKKTAAVWWDKLVIQRQRQRKGPVKTWRRMKQLMLDRFLPEDYEQILYKMYLECVQGKRTVTEYTAEFVRFSERNDLGETDNQKVARYISGLRSSIQERIGLQTVWTVQEASSLALKAELMEKSTRNFGSKWMVLFAQGSA
;
A
#
# COMPACT_ATOMS: atom_id res chain seq x y z
N MET A 1 -43.83 -32.46 -30.85
CA MET A 1 -44.01 -32.17 -29.41
C MET A 1 -44.39 -30.71 -29.33
N GLY A 2 -45.61 -30.39 -28.89
CA GLY A 2 -46.14 -29.04 -28.93
C GLY A 2 -45.66 -28.21 -27.73
N ASP A 3 -45.15 -27.01 -28.01
CA ASP A 3 -44.86 -26.01 -26.98
C ASP A 3 -46.19 -25.49 -26.42
N GLN A 4 -46.46 -25.79 -25.15
CA GLN A 4 -47.58 -25.21 -24.42
C GLN A 4 -47.26 -23.73 -24.11
N PRO A 5 -48.16 -22.79 -24.43
CA PRO A 5 -47.95 -21.38 -24.10
C PRO A 5 -48.04 -21.15 -22.59
N LEU A 6 -47.10 -20.35 -22.06
CA LEU A 6 -47.07 -19.93 -20.66
C LEU A 6 -48.43 -19.37 -20.23
N THR A 7 -48.98 -19.90 -19.14
CA THR A 7 -50.29 -19.48 -18.63
C THR A 7 -50.14 -18.30 -17.67
N LYS A 8 -51.23 -17.54 -17.47
CA LYS A 8 -51.26 -16.43 -16.51
C LYS A 8 -50.91 -16.87 -15.09
N ALA A 9 -51.29 -18.10 -14.72
CA ALA A 9 -50.96 -18.69 -13.42
C ALA A 9 -49.46 -18.95 -13.24
N ASP A 10 -48.75 -19.33 -14.32
CA ASP A 10 -47.29 -19.51 -14.30
C ASP A 10 -46.57 -18.18 -14.05
N LEU A 11 -47.06 -17.08 -14.65
CA LEU A 11 -46.51 -15.74 -14.45
C LEU A 11 -46.78 -15.20 -13.04
N GLU A 12 -47.96 -15.46 -12.48
CA GLU A 12 -48.29 -15.09 -11.10
C GLU A 12 -47.42 -15.87 -10.10
N GLY A 13 -47.22 -17.17 -10.30
CA GLY A 13 -46.33 -17.98 -9.47
C GLY A 13 -44.87 -17.53 -9.51
N ILE A 14 -44.36 -17.12 -10.67
CA ILE A 14 -43.01 -16.56 -10.81
C ILE A 14 -42.90 -15.21 -10.07
N SER A 15 -43.91 -14.35 -10.17
CA SER A 15 -43.96 -13.05 -9.49
C SER A 15 -43.95 -13.21 -7.96
N GLU A 16 -44.74 -14.14 -7.43
CA GLU A 16 -44.78 -14.44 -5.99
C GLU A 16 -43.46 -15.02 -5.48
N ALA A 17 -42.84 -15.93 -6.24
CA ALA A 17 -41.53 -16.49 -5.90
C ALA A 17 -40.44 -15.40 -5.89
N LEU A 18 -40.43 -14.50 -6.87
CA LEU A 18 -39.50 -13.37 -6.92
C LEU A 18 -39.71 -12.42 -5.74
N THR A 19 -40.95 -12.12 -5.40
CA THR A 19 -41.29 -11.23 -4.27
C THR A 19 -40.84 -11.83 -2.93
N THR A 20 -41.03 -13.14 -2.77
CA THR A 20 -40.59 -13.88 -1.57
C THR A 20 -39.07 -13.85 -1.44
N ASN A 21 -38.35 -14.11 -2.54
CA ASN A 21 -36.89 -14.08 -2.57
C ASN A 21 -36.34 -12.67 -2.28
N LEU A 22 -36.95 -11.62 -2.84
CA LEU A 22 -36.57 -10.23 -2.57
C LEU A 22 -36.79 -9.86 -1.11
N THR A 23 -37.87 -10.33 -0.49
CA THR A 23 -38.17 -10.09 0.92
C THR A 23 -37.16 -10.82 1.81
N ALA A 24 -36.82 -12.07 1.49
CA ALA A 24 -35.79 -12.83 2.19
C ALA A 24 -34.42 -12.14 2.13
N LEU A 25 -34.02 -11.67 0.93
CA LEU A 25 -32.77 -10.93 0.74
C LEU A 25 -32.74 -9.61 1.54
N ARG A 26 -33.85 -8.87 1.54
CA ARG A 26 -33.99 -7.64 2.35
C ARG A 26 -33.79 -7.91 3.84
N ASN A 27 -34.38 -8.99 4.34
CA ASN A 27 -34.25 -9.37 5.75
C ASN A 27 -32.81 -9.80 6.10
N GLN A 28 -32.14 -10.53 5.21
CA GLN A 28 -30.71 -10.88 5.38
C GLN A 28 -29.83 -9.62 5.43
N MET A 29 -30.06 -8.65 4.54
CA MET A 29 -29.34 -7.38 4.53
C MET A 29 -29.54 -6.58 5.82
N ALA A 30 -30.76 -6.56 6.37
CA ALA A 30 -31.04 -5.90 7.65
C ALA A 30 -30.32 -6.57 8.83
N ALA A 31 -30.25 -7.90 8.82
CA ALA A 31 -29.53 -8.67 9.85
C ALA A 31 -28.01 -8.37 9.81
N LEU A 32 -27.40 -8.39 8.61
CA LEU A 32 -25.99 -8.03 8.42
C LEU A 32 -25.69 -6.59 8.87
N THR A 33 -26.57 -5.65 8.56
CA THR A 33 -26.44 -4.24 8.99
C THR A 33 -26.43 -4.12 10.52
N THR A 34 -27.28 -4.90 11.20
CA THR A 34 -27.34 -4.93 12.66
C THR A 34 -26.06 -5.53 13.26
N GLN A 35 -25.54 -6.62 12.67
CA GLN A 35 -24.29 -7.24 13.11
C GLN A 35 -23.08 -6.30 12.94
N LEU A 36 -22.98 -5.61 11.79
CA LEU A 36 -21.90 -4.64 11.52
C LEU A 36 -21.92 -3.49 12.53
N THR A 37 -23.12 -3.00 12.88
CA THR A 37 -23.30 -1.93 13.87
C THR A 37 -22.88 -2.40 15.27
N ALA A 38 -23.26 -3.62 15.67
CA ALA A 38 -22.86 -4.20 16.94
C ALA A 38 -21.33 -4.41 17.04
N PHE A 39 -20.70 -4.89 15.97
CA PHE A 39 -19.26 -5.07 15.89
C PHE A 39 -18.52 -3.72 16.01
N THR A 40 -18.97 -2.71 15.28
CA THR A 40 -18.41 -1.35 15.35
C THR A 40 -18.46 -0.80 16.78
N ASN A 41 -19.58 -0.98 17.48
CA ASN A 41 -19.72 -0.53 18.87
C ASN A 41 -18.81 -1.29 19.84
N GLN A 42 -18.52 -2.57 19.60
CA GLN A 42 -17.55 -3.33 20.42
C GLN A 42 -16.13 -2.81 20.24
N VAL A 43 -15.72 -2.50 19.02
CA VAL A 43 -14.38 -1.96 18.72
C VAL A 43 -14.19 -0.57 19.35
N VAL A 44 -15.21 0.29 19.26
CA VAL A 44 -15.17 1.64 19.87
C VAL A 44 -15.08 1.57 21.40
N ASN A 45 -15.81 0.67 22.05
CA ASN A 45 -15.78 0.50 23.51
C ASN A 45 -14.48 -0.17 24.00
N ALA A 46 -13.84 -1.01 23.20
CA ALA A 46 -12.53 -1.61 23.52
C ALA A 46 -11.42 -0.54 23.53
N GLY A 47 -11.48 0.45 22.62
CA GLY A 47 -10.50 1.54 22.54
C GLY A 47 -10.55 2.55 23.69
N GLN A 48 -11.62 2.55 24.51
CA GLN A 48 -11.75 3.47 25.66
C GLN A 48 -11.21 2.90 26.98
N ARG A 49 -11.00 1.58 27.09
CA ARG A 49 -10.54 0.94 28.35
C ARG A 49 -9.04 1.03 28.60
N ASP A 50 -8.22 1.41 27.61
CA ASP A 50 -6.75 1.38 27.73
C ASP A 50 -6.12 2.75 28.08
N ARG A 51 -6.92 3.80 28.32
CA ARG A 51 -6.41 5.13 28.73
C ARG A 51 -6.35 5.38 30.24
N GLY A 52 -6.50 4.33 31.06
CA GLY A 52 -6.67 4.45 32.51
C GLY A 52 -5.57 3.84 33.38
N ARG A 53 -4.36 3.57 32.87
CA ARG A 53 -3.28 2.97 33.66
C ARG A 53 -2.23 4.01 34.05
N GLU A 54 -2.29 4.49 35.30
CA GLU A 54 -1.24 5.34 35.88
C GLU A 54 0.11 4.61 35.95
N PRO A 55 1.25 5.32 35.76
CA PRO A 55 2.57 4.72 35.90
C PRO A 55 2.96 4.49 37.36
N ILE A 56 3.55 3.32 37.61
CA ILE A 56 4.03 2.82 38.90
C ILE A 56 5.13 3.73 39.46
N ARG A 57 4.91 4.22 40.68
CA ARG A 57 5.86 4.97 41.53
C ARG A 57 6.97 4.03 42.01
N VAL A 58 8.21 4.25 41.56
CA VAL A 58 9.40 3.54 42.04
C VAL A 58 9.77 4.08 43.43
N GLN A 59 9.76 3.19 44.42
CA GLN A 59 10.04 3.48 45.82
C GLN A 59 11.55 3.33 46.07
N GLN A 60 12.20 4.42 46.45
CA GLN A 60 13.63 4.47 46.76
C GLN A 60 13.86 3.93 48.19
N GLY A 61 14.44 2.73 48.29
CA GLY A 61 14.85 2.11 49.55
C GLY A 61 16.32 2.38 49.84
N ARG A 62 16.58 3.18 50.89
CA ARG A 62 17.87 3.29 51.58
C ARG A 62 18.28 1.95 52.19
N ASN A 63 19.56 1.58 52.08
CA ASN A 63 20.45 1.24 53.21
C ASN A 63 21.77 0.63 52.70
N ASN A 64 22.91 1.27 52.97
CA ASN A 64 23.93 0.72 53.88
C ASN A 64 25.13 1.67 54.04
N ARG A 65 25.72 1.56 55.22
CA ARG A 65 26.58 2.53 55.92
C ARG A 65 28.01 1.97 56.01
N ALA A 66 28.97 2.85 55.74
CA ALA A 66 30.34 2.97 56.27
C ALA A 66 31.33 1.78 56.17
N ALA A 67 32.44 2.04 55.47
CA ALA A 67 33.79 2.05 56.07
C ALA A 67 34.80 2.71 55.09
N GLU A 68 35.46 3.77 55.54
CA GLU A 68 36.72 4.31 55.02
C GLU A 68 37.86 3.83 55.98
N PRO A 69 39.20 3.95 55.70
CA PRO A 69 39.84 5.15 55.12
C PRO A 69 41.19 4.97 54.37
N VAL A 70 41.79 6.13 54.00
CA VAL A 70 43.24 6.43 53.76
C VAL A 70 43.81 6.08 52.37
N ARG A 71 44.56 6.91 51.61
CA ARG A 71 45.11 8.31 51.64
C ARG A 71 45.95 8.38 50.32
N VAL A 72 46.08 9.48 49.57
CA VAL A 72 47.15 10.50 49.65
C VAL A 72 47.14 11.29 48.30
N GLN A 73 46.88 12.61 48.37
CA GLN A 73 47.59 13.79 47.77
C GLN A 73 47.90 13.84 46.25
N HIS A 74 48.05 14.99 45.57
CA HIS A 74 47.98 16.44 45.84
C HIS A 74 48.02 17.20 44.50
N GLY A 75 47.55 18.46 44.52
CA GLY A 75 48.01 19.56 43.66
C GLY A 75 47.11 19.81 42.45
N GLY A 76 46.30 20.88 42.40
CA GLY A 76 46.68 22.31 42.38
C GLY A 76 46.56 22.78 40.92
N ASN A 77 45.85 23.83 40.50
CA ASN A 77 45.70 25.16 41.08
C ASN A 77 44.45 25.92 40.57
N ASN A 78 43.99 26.83 41.43
CA ASN A 78 42.99 27.88 41.28
C ASN A 78 43.23 28.92 40.16
N ARG A 79 42.12 29.52 39.69
CA ARG A 79 41.75 30.97 39.69
C ARG A 79 40.35 31.05 39.01
N GLY A 80 39.23 31.43 39.64
CA GLY A 80 38.86 32.71 40.27
C GLY A 80 38.71 33.79 39.17
N VAL A 81 37.61 34.52 38.93
CA VAL A 81 36.54 35.11 39.77
C VAL A 81 35.45 35.74 38.83
N ASN A 82 34.22 35.91 39.34
CA ASN A 82 33.06 36.80 39.00
C ASN A 82 32.90 37.44 37.60
N VAL A 83 31.74 37.27 36.95
CA VAL A 83 30.51 38.11 36.97
C VAL A 83 30.72 39.53 36.44
N GLU A 84 30.07 39.85 35.31
CA GLU A 84 29.30 41.09 35.12
C GLU A 84 28.41 40.99 33.87
N ILE A 85 27.16 41.42 34.02
CA ILE A 85 26.17 41.63 32.95
C ILE A 85 26.28 43.10 32.55
N SER A 86 26.42 43.40 31.26
CA SER A 86 25.95 44.68 30.69
C SER A 86 25.64 44.54 29.21
N SER A 87 24.54 45.18 28.83
CA SER A 87 24.01 45.43 27.49
C SER A 87 24.91 46.31 26.63
N SER A 88 24.94 46.07 25.31
CA SER A 88 24.52 47.00 24.25
C SER A 88 24.85 46.44 22.87
N ASP A 89 23.86 46.54 21.98
CA ASP A 89 23.91 46.96 20.58
C ASP A 89 24.83 46.26 19.55
N ASP A 90 24.14 45.72 18.54
CA ASP A 90 24.40 45.76 17.09
C ASP A 90 25.86 45.74 16.61
N GLU A 91 26.22 44.68 15.86
CA GLU A 91 26.83 44.82 14.53
C GLU A 91 26.80 43.49 13.76
N ASP A 92 26.45 43.59 12.48
CA ASP A 92 26.35 42.51 11.49
C ASP A 92 27.63 41.68 11.40
N LEU A 93 27.52 40.35 11.51
CA LEU A 93 28.55 39.41 11.08
C LEU A 93 27.93 38.36 10.17
N GLU A 94 28.39 38.40 8.93
CA GLU A 94 28.13 37.45 7.86
C GLU A 94 28.56 36.06 8.33
N ASP A 95 27.63 35.12 8.45
CA ASP A 95 27.94 33.71 8.68
C ASP A 95 28.73 33.18 7.47
N GLU A 96 30.05 33.09 7.65
CA GLU A 96 30.98 32.42 6.76
C GLU A 96 30.55 30.94 6.63
N GLU A 97 30.05 30.57 5.45
CA GLU A 97 29.90 29.18 5.03
C GLU A 97 31.28 28.53 5.00
N GLU A 98 31.72 27.93 6.12
CA GLU A 98 32.90 27.08 6.14
C GLU A 98 32.67 25.87 5.20
N ALA A 99 33.55 25.82 4.21
CA ALA A 99 33.55 24.88 3.11
C ALA A 99 33.85 23.46 3.59
N ASP A 100 32.80 22.67 3.83
CA ASP A 100 32.91 21.22 3.97
C ASP A 100 32.92 20.58 2.57
N GLN A 101 33.98 20.87 1.81
CA GLN A 101 34.05 20.67 0.37
C GLN A 101 35.29 19.86 -0.02
N GLU A 102 35.51 18.73 0.64
CA GLU A 102 36.60 17.83 0.24
C GLU A 102 36.32 16.33 0.37
N ASN A 103 35.05 15.89 0.30
CA ASN A 103 34.74 14.46 0.15
C ASN A 103 33.51 14.10 -0.71
N ARG A 104 33.00 15.03 -1.54
CA ARG A 104 31.84 14.76 -2.43
C ARG A 104 32.20 14.40 -3.87
N GLN A 105 33.49 14.38 -4.22
CA GLN A 105 33.91 14.26 -5.62
C GLN A 105 33.95 12.83 -6.18
N ASN A 106 33.79 11.79 -5.33
CA ASN A 106 33.91 10.39 -5.78
C ASN A 106 32.59 9.58 -5.76
N ASN A 107 31.43 10.20 -5.52
CA ASN A 107 30.13 9.49 -5.49
C ASN A 107 29.23 9.80 -6.70
N HIS A 108 29.81 10.13 -7.86
CA HIS A 108 29.04 10.49 -9.07
C HIS A 108 29.12 9.45 -10.19
N ASP A 109 29.99 8.44 -10.08
CA ASP A 109 30.24 7.49 -11.17
C ASP A 109 29.12 6.43 -11.34
N TYR A 110 28.32 6.21 -10.28
CA TYR A 110 27.16 5.31 -10.32
C TYR A 110 25.81 6.04 -10.27
N ARG A 111 25.77 7.37 -10.41
CA ARG A 111 24.50 8.10 -10.51
C ARG A 111 23.82 7.69 -11.81
N VAL A 112 23.00 6.65 -11.71
CA VAL A 112 22.04 6.20 -12.69
C VAL A 112 21.47 7.44 -13.38
N LYS A 113 21.29 7.41 -14.70
CA LYS A 113 20.46 8.37 -15.45
C LYS A 113 18.98 8.21 -15.04
N ALA A 114 18.73 8.16 -13.74
CA ALA A 114 17.44 8.11 -13.13
C ALA A 114 16.87 9.51 -13.25
N ASP A 115 15.61 9.54 -13.61
CA ASP A 115 14.89 10.75 -13.92
C ASP A 115 13.49 10.58 -13.37
N ILE A 116 12.90 11.66 -12.84
CA ILE A 116 11.54 11.61 -12.34
C ILE A 116 10.60 11.26 -13.52
N PRO A 117 9.77 10.21 -13.42
CA PRO A 117 8.87 9.83 -14.50
C PRO A 117 7.86 10.94 -14.82
N LEU A 118 7.45 11.04 -16.08
CA LEU A 118 6.48 12.05 -16.51
C LEU A 118 5.06 11.68 -16.05
N PHE A 119 4.28 12.70 -15.67
CA PHE A 119 2.87 12.53 -15.33
C PHE A 119 1.99 13.38 -16.23
N TYR A 120 1.07 12.72 -16.97
CA TYR A 120 0.20 13.37 -17.94
C TYR A 120 -1.18 13.75 -17.38
N GLY A 121 -1.55 13.24 -16.21
CA GLY A 121 -2.86 13.49 -15.57
C GLY A 121 -3.99 12.54 -16.00
N THR A 122 -3.68 11.41 -16.65
CA THR A 122 -4.67 10.46 -17.19
C THR A 122 -4.31 8.99 -16.90
N MET A 123 -3.53 8.74 -15.85
CA MET A 123 -3.13 7.38 -15.45
C MET A 123 -4.25 6.68 -14.68
N GLY A 124 -4.28 5.34 -14.73
CA GLY A 124 -5.13 4.54 -13.85
C GLY A 124 -4.69 4.62 -12.38
N VAL A 125 -5.52 4.11 -11.46
CA VAL A 125 -5.22 4.13 -10.02
C VAL A 125 -3.87 3.48 -9.70
N GLU A 126 -3.62 2.27 -10.20
CA GLU A 126 -2.35 1.57 -9.98
C GLU A 126 -1.16 2.34 -10.56
N GLU A 127 -1.26 2.75 -11.82
CA GLU A 127 -0.20 3.47 -12.53
C GLU A 127 0.17 4.79 -11.84
N PHE A 128 -0.83 5.50 -11.30
CA PHE A 128 -0.59 6.70 -10.51
C PHE A 128 0.18 6.39 -9.22
N LEU A 129 -0.21 5.34 -8.51
CA LEU A 129 0.45 4.95 -7.26
C LEU A 129 1.88 4.44 -7.52
N ASP A 130 2.10 3.71 -8.61
CA ASP A 130 3.43 3.29 -9.07
C ASP A 130 4.30 4.50 -9.42
N TRP A 131 3.74 5.46 -10.17
CA TRP A 131 4.42 6.73 -10.45
C TRP A 131 4.82 7.47 -9.17
N GLN A 132 3.95 7.49 -8.16
CA GLN A 132 4.27 8.12 -6.87
C GLN A 132 5.42 7.41 -6.15
N ILE A 133 5.43 6.07 -6.14
CA ILE A 133 6.52 5.25 -5.57
C ILE A 133 7.84 5.55 -6.29
N ASP A 134 7.83 5.65 -7.61
CA ASP A 134 9.03 5.95 -8.40
C ASP A 134 9.59 7.34 -8.11
N VAL A 135 8.71 8.34 -7.93
CA VAL A 135 9.12 9.69 -7.51
C VAL A 135 9.72 9.68 -6.09
N ASP A 136 9.08 8.98 -5.16
CA ASP A 136 9.57 8.84 -3.78
C ASP A 136 10.96 8.18 -3.76
N ARG A 137 11.13 7.06 -4.49
CA ARG A 137 12.42 6.37 -4.64
C ARG A 137 13.48 7.25 -5.29
N PHE A 138 13.10 8.03 -6.32
CA PHE A 138 14.02 8.96 -6.94
C PHE A 138 14.58 9.97 -5.93
N PHE A 139 13.73 10.55 -5.08
CA PHE A 139 14.18 11.52 -4.09
C PHE A 139 15.08 10.91 -3.02
N ASP A 140 14.76 9.70 -2.58
CA ASP A 140 15.55 8.96 -1.60
C ASP A 140 16.94 8.62 -2.15
N VAL A 141 16.99 7.95 -3.31
CA VAL A 141 18.24 7.53 -3.95
C VAL A 141 19.12 8.71 -4.34
N MET A 142 18.52 9.79 -4.83
CA MET A 142 19.27 10.97 -5.30
C MET A 142 19.57 11.98 -4.19
N GLY A 143 19.11 11.74 -2.95
CA GLY A 143 19.32 12.63 -1.80
C GLY A 143 18.78 14.05 -2.03
N VAL A 144 17.61 14.17 -2.67
CA VAL A 144 17.07 15.48 -3.08
C VAL A 144 16.53 16.25 -1.87
N PRO A 145 17.05 17.46 -1.55
CA PRO A 145 16.53 18.27 -0.46
C PRO A 145 15.05 18.62 -0.64
N GLU A 146 14.26 18.58 0.44
CA GLU A 146 12.80 18.80 0.41
C GLU A 146 12.41 20.12 -0.29
N SER A 147 13.21 21.17 -0.10
CA SER A 147 13.01 22.49 -0.71
C SER A 147 13.04 22.49 -2.25
N LYS A 148 13.62 21.46 -2.88
CA LYS A 148 13.73 21.32 -4.35
C LYS A 148 12.69 20.36 -4.93
N GLN A 149 12.16 19.44 -4.14
CA GLN A 149 11.32 18.32 -4.60
C GLN A 149 10.08 18.78 -5.37
N VAL A 150 9.32 19.74 -4.83
CA VAL A 150 8.09 20.24 -5.48
C VAL A 150 8.39 20.83 -6.87
N LYS A 151 9.44 21.63 -6.98
CA LYS A 151 9.85 22.24 -8.26
C LYS A 151 10.25 21.17 -9.28
N MET A 152 10.97 20.14 -8.84
CA MET A 152 11.42 19.04 -9.70
C MET A 152 10.25 18.19 -10.22
N VAL A 153 9.22 17.94 -9.41
CA VAL A 153 8.02 17.23 -9.88
C VAL A 153 7.18 18.12 -10.79
N ALA A 154 7.02 19.40 -10.44
CA ALA A 154 6.22 20.34 -11.24
C ALA A 154 6.68 20.40 -12.71
N ILE A 155 7.99 20.42 -12.98
CA ILE A 155 8.51 20.45 -14.37
C ILE A 155 8.27 19.14 -15.15
N ARG A 156 7.98 18.04 -14.45
CA ARG A 156 7.68 16.71 -15.00
C ARG A 156 6.20 16.47 -15.23
N LEU A 157 5.34 17.37 -14.76
CA LEU A 157 3.93 17.38 -15.11
C LEU A 157 3.78 17.80 -16.57
N LYS A 158 2.89 17.12 -17.31
CA LYS A 158 2.59 17.40 -18.72
C LYS A 158 1.09 17.40 -18.95
N LYS A 159 0.67 18.01 -20.06
CA LYS A 159 -0.74 18.07 -20.52
C LYS A 159 -1.67 18.49 -19.38
N THR A 160 -2.69 17.69 -19.07
CA THR A 160 -3.72 17.96 -18.06
C THR A 160 -3.12 18.23 -16.68
N ALA A 161 -2.06 17.50 -16.30
CA ALA A 161 -1.42 17.68 -15.00
C ALA A 161 -0.70 19.03 -14.87
N ALA A 162 0.01 19.46 -15.92
CA ALA A 162 0.70 20.75 -15.92
C ALA A 162 -0.29 21.92 -15.79
N VAL A 163 -1.35 21.90 -16.62
CA VAL A 163 -2.39 22.94 -16.60
C VAL A 163 -3.08 23.02 -15.23
N TRP A 164 -3.36 21.87 -14.61
CA TRP A 164 -3.92 21.82 -13.26
C TRP A 164 -2.98 22.45 -12.22
N TRP A 165 -1.70 22.10 -12.26
CA TRP A 165 -0.72 22.60 -11.29
C TRP A 165 -0.57 24.13 -11.37
N ASP A 166 -0.43 24.67 -12.58
CA ASP A 166 -0.30 26.11 -12.79
C ASP A 166 -1.54 26.86 -12.27
N LYS A 167 -2.74 26.34 -12.58
CA LYS A 167 -4.00 26.89 -12.07
C LYS A 167 -4.06 26.83 -10.54
N LEU A 168 -3.63 25.73 -9.93
CA LEU A 168 -3.62 25.55 -8.47
C LEU A 168 -2.71 26.56 -7.78
N VAL A 169 -1.51 26.81 -8.34
CA VAL A 169 -0.56 27.80 -7.82
C VAL A 169 -1.18 29.20 -7.84
N ILE A 170 -1.75 29.62 -8.97
CA ILE A 170 -2.42 30.92 -9.12
C ILE A 170 -3.60 31.04 -8.15
N GLN A 171 -4.42 29.99 -8.04
CA GLN A 171 -5.60 29.99 -7.18
C GLN A 171 -5.22 30.11 -5.70
N ARG A 172 -4.16 29.42 -5.25
CA ARG A 172 -3.66 29.56 -3.87
C ARG A 172 -3.21 30.99 -3.58
N GLN A 173 -2.47 31.61 -4.50
CA GLN A 173 -2.01 32.98 -4.36
C GLN A 173 -3.19 33.96 -4.22
N ARG A 174 -4.21 33.82 -5.07
CA ARG A 174 -5.45 34.62 -4.98
C ARG A 174 -6.19 34.43 -3.66
N GLN A 175 -6.16 33.20 -3.12
CA GLN A 175 -6.75 32.87 -1.83
C GLN A 175 -5.86 33.25 -0.63
N ARG A 176 -4.74 33.95 -0.86
CA ARG A 176 -3.73 34.29 0.17
C ARG A 176 -3.23 33.07 0.96
N LYS A 177 -3.26 31.88 0.35
CA LYS A 177 -2.70 30.65 0.92
C LYS A 177 -1.20 30.59 0.59
N GLY A 178 -0.41 30.07 1.52
CA GLY A 178 1.01 29.83 1.27
C GLY A 178 1.27 28.85 0.11
N PRO A 179 2.46 28.91 -0.51
CA PRO A 179 2.83 28.01 -1.60
C PRO A 179 2.91 26.56 -1.11
N VAL A 180 2.80 25.61 -2.03
CA VAL A 180 3.08 24.20 -1.73
C VAL A 180 4.59 24.04 -1.58
N LYS A 181 5.07 23.88 -0.34
CA LYS A 181 6.50 23.81 -0.03
C LYS A 181 7.05 22.39 0.01
N THR A 182 6.20 21.41 0.31
CA THR A 182 6.64 20.03 0.58
C THR A 182 6.07 19.06 -0.43
N TRP A 183 6.87 18.05 -0.80
CA TRP A 183 6.42 16.97 -1.67
C TRP A 183 5.22 16.23 -1.08
N ARG A 184 5.23 15.97 0.24
CA ARG A 184 4.10 15.40 0.97
C ARG A 184 2.79 16.15 0.71
N ARG A 185 2.82 17.50 0.73
CA ARG A 185 1.61 18.29 0.46
C ARG A 185 1.20 18.23 -1.01
N MET A 186 2.17 18.21 -1.93
CA MET A 186 1.88 18.04 -3.35
C MET A 186 1.24 16.67 -3.64
N LYS A 187 1.74 15.58 -3.03
CA LYS A 187 1.15 14.23 -3.13
C LYS A 187 -0.33 14.23 -2.76
N GLN A 188 -0.69 14.77 -1.61
CA GLN A 188 -2.09 14.86 -1.17
C GLN A 188 -2.98 15.57 -2.21
N LEU A 189 -2.51 16.71 -2.73
CA LEU A 189 -3.28 17.47 -3.73
C LEU A 189 -3.41 16.71 -5.06
N MET A 190 -2.41 15.90 -5.41
CA MET A 190 -2.45 15.06 -6.61
C MET A 190 -3.39 13.86 -6.41
N LEU A 191 -3.35 13.21 -5.24
CA LEU A 191 -4.30 12.14 -4.87
C LEU A 191 -5.73 12.65 -4.99
N ASP A 192 -6.06 13.77 -4.32
CA ASP A 192 -7.38 14.40 -4.35
C ASP A 192 -7.84 14.79 -5.77
N ARG A 193 -6.90 15.04 -6.69
CA ARG A 193 -7.21 15.53 -8.03
C ARG A 193 -7.36 14.42 -9.06
N PHE A 194 -6.46 13.45 -9.04
CA PHE A 194 -6.27 12.50 -10.13
C PHE A 194 -6.78 11.10 -9.81
N LEU A 195 -7.07 10.81 -8.55
CA LEU A 195 -7.74 9.57 -8.16
C LEU A 195 -9.24 9.81 -7.91
N PRO A 196 -10.09 8.81 -8.21
CA PRO A 196 -11.45 8.77 -7.71
C PRO A 196 -11.49 8.82 -6.18
N GLU A 197 -12.55 9.39 -5.59
CA GLU A 197 -12.74 9.42 -4.13
C GLU A 197 -12.80 8.02 -3.52
N ASP A 198 -13.25 7.02 -4.30
CA ASP A 198 -13.40 5.62 -3.93
C ASP A 198 -12.22 4.74 -4.41
N TYR A 199 -11.05 5.32 -4.70
CA TYR A 199 -9.91 4.55 -5.22
C TYR A 199 -9.50 3.38 -4.31
N GLU A 200 -9.66 3.50 -3.00
CA GLU A 200 -9.40 2.41 -2.04
C GLU A 200 -10.38 1.24 -2.23
N GLN A 201 -11.65 1.54 -2.53
CA GLN A 201 -12.64 0.51 -2.87
C GLN A 201 -12.31 -0.15 -4.22
N ILE A 202 -11.80 0.63 -5.17
CA ILE A 202 -11.33 0.11 -6.46
C ILE A 202 -10.17 -0.85 -6.24
N LEU A 203 -9.15 -0.47 -5.47
CA LEU A 203 -8.02 -1.34 -5.13
C LEU A 203 -8.46 -2.62 -4.41
N TYR A 204 -9.39 -2.48 -3.46
CA TYR A 204 -9.94 -3.62 -2.73
C TYR A 204 -10.68 -4.58 -3.67
N LYS A 205 -11.49 -4.04 -4.58
CA LYS A 205 -12.22 -4.82 -5.58
C LYS A 205 -11.26 -5.53 -6.55
N MET A 206 -10.21 -4.84 -7.02
CA MET A 206 -9.18 -5.44 -7.88
C MET A 206 -8.51 -6.63 -7.19
N TYR A 207 -8.26 -6.53 -5.88
CA TYR A 207 -7.71 -7.65 -5.12
C TYR A 207 -8.71 -8.79 -4.91
N LEU A 208 -9.95 -8.46 -4.54
CA LEU A 208 -11.01 -9.44 -4.29
C LEU A 208 -11.38 -10.24 -5.55
N GLU A 209 -11.39 -9.58 -6.71
CA GLU A 209 -11.74 -10.16 -8.01
C GLU A 209 -10.50 -10.72 -8.75
N CYS A 210 -9.35 -10.81 -8.10
CA CYS A 210 -8.12 -11.34 -8.70
C CYS A 210 -8.24 -12.86 -8.94
N VAL A 211 -8.53 -13.22 -10.19
CA VAL A 211 -8.67 -14.61 -10.65
C VAL A 211 -7.71 -14.91 -11.81
N GLN A 212 -7.21 -16.14 -11.90
CA GLN A 212 -6.25 -16.56 -12.92
C GLN A 212 -6.81 -16.35 -14.34
N GLY A 213 -8.06 -16.71 -14.58
CA GLY A 213 -8.69 -16.59 -15.89
C GLY A 213 -7.90 -17.34 -16.97
N LYS A 214 -7.54 -16.65 -18.06
CA LYS A 214 -6.76 -17.20 -19.17
C LYS A 214 -5.24 -17.10 -18.98
N ARG A 215 -4.79 -16.45 -17.90
CA ARG A 215 -3.38 -16.18 -17.64
C ARG A 215 -2.65 -17.43 -17.16
N THR A 216 -1.33 -17.42 -17.32
CA THR A 216 -0.46 -18.41 -16.71
C THR A 216 -0.49 -18.29 -15.19
N VAL A 217 -0.15 -19.37 -14.48
CA VAL A 217 -0.01 -19.33 -13.01
C VAL A 217 1.00 -18.27 -12.57
N THR A 218 2.09 -18.09 -13.31
CA THR A 218 3.12 -17.08 -13.00
C THR A 218 2.56 -15.66 -13.07
N GLU A 219 1.87 -15.30 -14.15
CA GLU A 219 1.25 -13.98 -14.31
C GLU A 219 0.20 -13.71 -13.23
N TYR A 220 -0.64 -14.72 -12.95
CA TYR A 220 -1.64 -14.64 -11.89
C TYR A 220 -0.99 -14.43 -10.51
N THR A 221 0.06 -15.19 -10.19
CA THR A 221 0.76 -15.08 -8.90
C THR A 221 1.37 -13.71 -8.73
N ALA A 222 2.03 -13.18 -9.77
CA ALA A 222 2.63 -11.86 -9.73
C ALA A 222 1.59 -10.77 -9.45
N GLU A 223 0.43 -10.84 -10.12
CA GLU A 223 -0.65 -9.87 -9.92
C GLU A 223 -1.29 -10.02 -8.52
N PHE A 224 -1.55 -11.25 -8.07
CA PHE A 224 -2.14 -11.51 -6.76
C PHE A 224 -1.28 -10.96 -5.62
N VAL A 225 0.03 -11.21 -5.66
CA VAL A 225 0.97 -10.70 -4.66
C VAL A 225 1.00 -9.18 -4.70
N ARG A 226 1.10 -8.59 -5.90
CA ARG A 226 1.07 -7.12 -6.08
C ARG A 226 -0.18 -6.49 -5.48
N PHE A 227 -1.37 -7.06 -5.72
CA PHE A 227 -2.62 -6.55 -5.17
C PHE A 227 -2.73 -6.75 -3.65
N SER A 228 -2.26 -7.88 -3.13
CA SER A 228 -2.23 -8.15 -1.69
C SER A 228 -1.37 -7.14 -0.95
N GLU A 229 -0.17 -6.87 -1.44
CA GLU A 229 0.76 -5.89 -0.87
C GLU A 229 0.25 -4.46 -1.02
N ARG A 230 -0.41 -4.13 -2.14
CA ARG A 230 -0.96 -2.79 -2.38
C ARG A 230 -2.10 -2.42 -1.42
N ASN A 231 -2.94 -3.39 -1.07
CA ASN A 231 -4.09 -3.16 -0.22
C ASN A 231 -3.76 -3.26 1.28
N ASP A 232 -2.68 -3.98 1.64
CA ASP A 232 -2.21 -4.20 3.02
C ASP A 232 -3.34 -4.38 4.05
N LEU A 233 -4.28 -5.28 3.76
CA LEU A 233 -5.48 -5.51 4.57
C LEU A 233 -5.22 -6.21 5.91
N GLY A 234 -3.96 -6.49 6.26
CA GLY A 234 -3.60 -7.25 7.46
C GLY A 234 -4.09 -8.70 7.46
N GLU A 235 -4.31 -9.30 6.28
CA GLU A 235 -4.73 -10.71 6.17
C GLU A 235 -3.64 -11.67 6.68
N THR A 236 -4.08 -12.71 7.38
CA THR A 236 -3.25 -13.86 7.73
C THR A 236 -2.84 -14.65 6.49
N ASP A 237 -1.71 -15.36 6.56
CA ASP A 237 -1.24 -16.20 5.44
C ASP A 237 -2.29 -17.23 5.00
N ASN A 238 -3.03 -17.82 5.94
CA ASN A 238 -4.11 -18.76 5.63
C ASN A 238 -5.24 -18.11 4.82
N GLN A 239 -5.61 -16.86 5.12
CA GLN A 239 -6.61 -16.12 4.35
C GLN A 239 -6.10 -15.84 2.92
N LYS A 240 -4.83 -15.42 2.80
CA LYS A 240 -4.19 -15.19 1.49
C LYS A 240 -4.12 -16.48 0.67
N VAL A 241 -3.77 -17.60 1.27
CA VAL A 241 -3.74 -18.91 0.62
C VAL A 241 -5.12 -19.33 0.13
N ALA A 242 -6.14 -19.23 0.99
CA ALA A 242 -7.51 -19.58 0.62
C ALA A 242 -7.99 -18.75 -0.58
N ARG A 243 -7.72 -17.44 -0.56
CA ARG A 243 -8.06 -16.53 -1.65
C ARG A 243 -7.30 -16.88 -2.93
N TYR A 244 -5.98 -17.08 -2.83
CA TYR A 244 -5.13 -17.45 -3.98
C TYR A 244 -5.61 -18.74 -4.63
N ILE A 245 -5.85 -19.80 -3.84
CA ILE A 245 -6.34 -21.08 -4.36
C ILE A 245 -7.72 -20.91 -5.01
N SER A 246 -8.63 -20.15 -4.39
CA SER A 246 -9.96 -19.90 -4.94
C SER A 246 -9.94 -19.16 -6.28
N GLY A 247 -8.92 -18.33 -6.51
CA GLY A 247 -8.75 -17.59 -7.77
C GLY A 247 -8.06 -18.38 -8.88
N LEU A 248 -7.45 -19.55 -8.60
CA LEU A 248 -6.88 -20.42 -9.63
C LEU A 248 -7.97 -21.00 -10.55
N ARG A 249 -7.59 -21.47 -11.74
CA ARG A 249 -8.53 -22.22 -12.60
C ARG A 249 -8.99 -23.51 -11.91
N SER A 250 -10.25 -23.89 -12.08
CA SER A 250 -10.83 -25.10 -11.47
C SER A 250 -10.03 -26.37 -11.76
N SER A 251 -9.49 -26.52 -12.97
CA SER A 251 -8.66 -27.67 -13.35
C SER A 251 -7.35 -27.76 -12.56
N ILE A 252 -6.78 -26.61 -12.17
CA ILE A 252 -5.60 -26.54 -11.30
C ILE A 252 -6.00 -26.75 -9.84
N GLN A 253 -7.10 -26.16 -9.38
CA GLN A 253 -7.61 -26.36 -8.02
C GLN A 253 -7.83 -27.85 -7.71
N GLU A 254 -8.46 -28.59 -8.64
CA GLU A 254 -8.70 -30.02 -8.51
C GLU A 254 -7.39 -30.83 -8.40
N ARG A 255 -6.36 -30.43 -9.14
CA ARG A 255 -5.02 -31.06 -9.12
C ARG A 255 -4.26 -30.79 -7.82
N ILE A 256 -4.44 -29.61 -7.22
CA ILE A 256 -3.90 -29.30 -5.89
C ILE A 256 -4.61 -30.17 -4.84
N GLY A 257 -5.91 -30.40 -5.03
CA GLY A 257 -6.69 -31.37 -4.27
C GLY A 257 -6.76 -31.04 -2.78
N LEU A 258 -6.76 -32.07 -1.94
CA LEU A 258 -6.90 -31.97 -0.49
C LEU A 258 -5.59 -31.67 0.26
N GLN A 259 -4.55 -31.17 -0.44
CA GLN A 259 -3.31 -30.79 0.23
C GLN A 259 -3.52 -29.59 1.15
N THR A 260 -2.93 -29.66 2.33
CA THR A 260 -2.84 -28.55 3.26
C THR A 260 -1.69 -27.64 2.84
N VAL A 261 -2.00 -26.36 2.61
CA VAL A 261 -1.05 -25.35 2.14
C VAL A 261 -1.08 -24.17 3.10
N TRP A 262 0.08 -23.67 3.50
CA TRP A 262 0.20 -22.64 4.53
C TRP A 262 0.68 -21.31 3.98
N THR A 263 1.32 -21.30 2.81
CA THR A 263 1.82 -20.08 2.18
C THR A 263 1.42 -19.96 0.72
N VAL A 264 1.31 -18.73 0.23
CA VAL A 264 1.02 -18.44 -1.18
C VAL A 264 2.14 -19.00 -2.09
N GLN A 265 3.38 -19.04 -1.60
CA GLN A 265 4.52 -19.57 -2.34
C GLN A 265 4.41 -21.09 -2.56
N GLU A 266 3.99 -21.84 -1.54
CA GLU A 266 3.70 -23.27 -1.67
C GLU A 266 2.53 -23.50 -2.64
N ALA A 267 1.44 -22.74 -2.48
CA ALA A 267 0.28 -22.82 -3.37
C ALA A 267 0.67 -22.56 -4.83
N SER A 268 1.47 -21.53 -5.08
CA SER A 268 1.98 -21.20 -6.42
C SER A 268 2.85 -22.29 -7.00
N SER A 269 3.73 -22.89 -6.20
CA SER A 269 4.59 -24.00 -6.64
C SER A 269 3.78 -25.23 -7.05
N LEU A 270 2.72 -25.56 -6.32
CA LEU A 270 1.79 -26.65 -6.65
C LEU A 270 0.98 -26.33 -7.91
N ALA A 271 0.46 -25.10 -8.01
CA ALA A 271 -0.28 -24.62 -9.17
C ALA A 271 0.58 -24.67 -10.46
N LEU A 272 1.86 -24.29 -10.38
CA LEU A 272 2.80 -24.37 -11.51
C LEU A 272 3.01 -25.81 -11.97
N LYS A 273 3.23 -26.74 -11.05
CA LYS A 273 3.34 -28.17 -11.37
C LYS A 273 2.07 -28.69 -12.03
N ALA A 274 0.90 -28.31 -11.53
CA ALA A 274 -0.38 -28.67 -12.12
C ALA A 274 -0.53 -28.10 -13.54
N GLU A 275 -0.20 -26.82 -13.76
CA GLU A 275 -0.29 -26.20 -15.09
C GLU A 275 0.64 -26.89 -16.12
N LEU A 276 1.86 -27.27 -15.72
CA LEU A 276 2.79 -28.00 -16.58
C LEU A 276 2.23 -29.35 -17.00
N MET A 277 1.68 -30.11 -16.05
CA MET A 277 1.05 -31.40 -16.34
C MET A 277 -0.16 -31.26 -17.28
N GLU A 278 -0.97 -30.20 -17.17
CA GLU A 278 -2.08 -29.92 -18.12
C GLU A 278 -1.57 -29.69 -19.55
N LYS A 279 -0.48 -28.90 -19.70
CA LYS A 279 0.15 -28.64 -21.00
C LYS A 279 0.69 -29.93 -21.61
N SER A 280 1.32 -30.79 -20.82
CA SER A 280 1.82 -32.09 -21.28
C SER A 280 0.71 -33.02 -21.76
N THR A 281 -0.41 -33.12 -21.03
CA THR A 281 -1.55 -33.95 -21.43
C THR A 281 -2.23 -33.44 -22.70
N ARG A 282 -2.39 -32.11 -22.85
CA ARG A 282 -2.90 -31.51 -24.10
C ARG A 282 -1.99 -31.79 -25.29
N ASN A 283 -0.68 -31.60 -25.15
CA ASN A 283 0.27 -31.87 -26.23
C ASN A 283 0.28 -33.35 -26.66
N PHE A 284 0.11 -34.27 -25.71
CA PHE A 284 -0.08 -35.69 -26.02
C PHE A 284 -1.38 -35.91 -26.81
N GLY A 285 -2.53 -35.41 -26.33
CA GLY A 285 -3.82 -35.54 -27.01
C GLY A 285 -3.85 -34.96 -28.44
N SER A 286 -3.21 -33.80 -28.65
CA SER A 286 -3.07 -33.17 -29.97
C SER A 286 -2.21 -34.00 -30.93
N LYS A 287 -1.11 -34.58 -30.45
CA LYS A 287 -0.23 -35.42 -31.25
C LYS A 287 -0.92 -36.72 -31.71
N TRP A 288 -1.70 -37.35 -30.82
CA TRP A 288 -2.46 -38.55 -31.17
C TRP A 288 -3.60 -38.26 -32.15
N MET A 289 -4.34 -37.17 -31.99
CA MET A 289 -5.39 -36.79 -32.96
C MET A 289 -4.84 -36.55 -34.38
N VAL A 290 -3.66 -35.92 -34.52
CA VAL A 290 -3.03 -35.71 -35.83
C VAL A 290 -2.57 -37.02 -36.47
N LEU A 291 -2.06 -37.97 -35.67
CA LEU A 291 -1.64 -39.29 -36.16
C LEU A 291 -2.83 -40.17 -36.59
N PHE A 292 -3.96 -40.09 -35.89
CA PHE A 292 -5.18 -40.80 -36.30
C PHE A 292 -5.83 -40.23 -37.56
N ALA A 293 -5.69 -38.92 -37.81
CA ALA A 293 -6.22 -38.27 -39.02
C ALA A 293 -5.40 -38.58 -40.29
N GLN A 294 -4.12 -38.93 -40.17
CA GLN A 294 -3.25 -39.28 -41.31
C GLN A 294 -3.24 -40.78 -41.66
N GLY A 295 -3.83 -41.64 -40.82
CA GLY A 295 -3.95 -43.08 -41.05
C GLY A 295 -5.26 -43.53 -41.72
N SER A 296 -6.16 -42.60 -42.05
CA SER A 296 -7.42 -42.86 -42.76
C SER A 296 -7.41 -42.16 -44.12
N ALA A 297 -6.58 -42.62 -45.05
CA ALA A 297 -6.59 -42.22 -46.45
C ALA A 297 -6.19 -43.40 -47.34
#